data_AF-A0A381UVV4-F1
#
_entry.id   AF-A0A381UVV4-F1
#
_cell.length_a   1.000
_cell.length_b   1.000
_cell.length_c   1.000
_cell.angle_alpha   90.00
_cell.angle_beta   90.00
_cell.angle_gamma   90.00
#
_symmetry.space_group_name_H-M   'P 1'
#
loop_
_entity.id
_entity.type
_entity.pdbx_description
1 polymer ?
#
loop_
_entity_poly.entity_id
_entity_poly.type
_entity_poly.pdbx_seq_one_letter_code
_entity_poly.pdbx_strand_id
1 'polypeptide(L)'
;MRITIVALILFFTSNLPAHAGCSKSEICAMLGKMNHFSILDKCPSAGPLLAECKKVKETTIEDLAPGEFIDNGDGTVTDTVNKLVWMKTGERDKQGNLNKVKLKIAKKLAAASSAGGRSDWRIPSLAEFRTLFFPKRVLNAGGKKAWINPIFDDGVGHYYWTSTTCDQVSVITDRYQKKICQQGELAAWLVHFNINAVFWHHKSEDYHVWLVTDLK
;
A
#
# COMPACT_ATOMS: atom_id res chain seq x y z
N MET A 1 -83.75 28.03 22.58
CA MET A 1 -82.74 27.29 21.78
C MET A 1 -81.49 28.16 21.67
N ARG A 2 -80.36 27.74 22.25
CA ARG A 2 -79.06 28.39 22.07
C ARG A 2 -78.19 27.45 21.23
N ILE A 3 -77.71 27.92 20.09
CA ILE A 3 -76.83 27.15 19.19
C ILE A 3 -75.40 27.62 19.46
N THR A 4 -74.59 26.75 20.05
CA THR A 4 -73.14 26.96 20.23
C THR A 4 -72.41 26.44 19.01
N ILE A 5 -71.75 27.34 18.27
CA ILE A 5 -70.87 26.99 17.15
C ILE A 5 -69.47 26.76 17.73
N VAL A 6 -69.01 25.50 17.71
CA VAL A 6 -67.64 25.13 18.09
C VAL A 6 -66.79 25.18 16.82
N ALA A 7 -65.89 26.17 16.74
CA ALA A 7 -64.91 26.26 15.67
C ALA A 7 -63.79 25.23 15.88
N LEU A 8 -63.69 24.25 14.98
CA LEU A 8 -62.63 23.25 14.97
C LEU A 8 -61.35 23.87 14.37
N ILE A 9 -60.38 24.22 15.22
CA ILE A 9 -59.07 24.70 14.79
C ILE A 9 -58.20 23.47 14.45
N LEU A 10 -58.02 23.21 13.16
CA LEU A 10 -57.07 22.22 12.66
C LEU A 10 -55.65 22.77 12.74
N PHE A 11 -54.87 22.29 13.72
CA PHE A 11 -53.42 22.47 13.73
C PHE A 11 -52.80 21.58 12.65
N PHE A 12 -52.39 22.16 11.53
CA PHE A 12 -51.50 21.50 10.59
C PHE A 12 -50.11 21.40 11.23
N THR A 13 -49.79 20.24 11.80
CA THR A 13 -48.40 19.89 12.11
C THR A 13 -47.70 19.57 10.79
N SER A 14 -46.95 20.52 10.26
CA SER A 14 -46.04 20.24 9.15
C SER A 14 -44.98 19.25 9.65
N ASN A 15 -45.07 17.99 9.21
CA ASN A 15 -43.94 17.06 9.25
C ASN A 15 -42.90 17.54 8.22
N LEU A 16 -42.19 18.62 8.55
CA LEU A 16 -40.90 18.88 7.92
C LEU A 16 -39.95 17.83 8.50
N PRO A 17 -39.25 17.03 7.67
CA PRO A 17 -38.21 16.15 8.20
C PRO A 17 -37.22 17.03 8.98
N ALA A 18 -36.96 16.68 10.24
CA ALA A 18 -36.08 17.43 11.16
C ALA A 18 -34.59 17.42 10.75
N HIS A 19 -34.31 17.10 9.49
CA HIS A 19 -32.99 17.03 8.91
C HIS A 19 -32.96 18.01 7.76
N ALA A 20 -32.71 19.29 8.08
CA ALA A 20 -32.13 20.18 7.10
C ALA A 20 -30.88 19.45 6.56
N GLY A 21 -30.93 19.00 5.30
CA GLY A 21 -29.86 18.21 4.73
C GLY A 21 -28.56 19.01 4.80
N CYS A 22 -27.58 18.51 5.55
CA CYS A 22 -26.27 19.15 5.65
C CYS A 22 -25.76 19.45 4.24
N SER A 23 -25.32 20.68 4.02
CA SER A 23 -24.77 21.08 2.73
C SER A 23 -23.40 20.45 2.50
N LYS A 24 -23.00 20.34 1.23
CA LYS A 24 -21.67 19.86 0.85
C LYS A 24 -20.56 20.66 1.54
N SER A 25 -20.66 21.98 1.63
CA SER A 25 -19.64 22.82 2.28
C SER A 25 -19.51 22.54 3.77
N GLU A 26 -20.62 22.31 4.48
CA GLU A 26 -20.62 21.94 5.89
C GLU A 26 -19.98 20.57 6.10
N ILE A 27 -20.37 19.57 5.31
CA ILE A 27 -19.79 18.23 5.35
C ILE A 27 -18.27 18.28 5.06
N CYS A 28 -17.88 19.04 4.05
CA CYS A 28 -16.47 19.27 3.69
C CYS A 28 -15.68 19.95 4.82
N ALA A 29 -16.29 20.88 5.56
CA ALA A 29 -15.64 21.57 6.67
C ALA A 29 -15.51 20.69 7.94
N MET A 30 -16.31 19.63 8.06
CA MET A 30 -16.19 18.64 9.14
C MET A 30 -15.06 17.63 8.87
N LEU A 31 -14.75 17.35 7.60
CA LEU A 31 -13.61 16.53 7.18
C LEU A 31 -12.29 17.20 7.62
N GLY A 32 -11.67 16.63 8.66
CA GLY A 32 -10.45 17.16 9.29
C GLY A 32 -10.63 17.56 10.76
N LYS A 33 -11.87 17.72 11.23
CA LYS A 33 -12.20 17.98 12.65
C LYS A 33 -12.74 16.76 13.38
N MET A 34 -13.31 15.81 12.64
CA MET A 34 -13.87 14.57 13.17
C MET A 34 -13.80 13.44 12.14
N ASN A 35 -14.00 12.21 12.60
CA ASN A 35 -13.96 11.03 11.75
C ASN A 35 -15.26 10.86 10.94
N HIS A 36 -15.21 10.02 9.90
CA HIS A 36 -16.33 9.75 8.98
C HIS A 36 -17.63 9.37 9.70
N PHE A 37 -17.57 8.49 10.71
CA PHE A 37 -18.76 8.04 11.44
C PHE A 37 -19.40 9.17 12.24
N SER A 38 -18.60 10.01 12.90
CA SER A 38 -19.11 11.20 13.60
C SER A 38 -19.77 12.21 12.65
N ILE A 39 -19.34 12.28 11.39
CA ILE A 39 -20.00 13.10 10.37
C ILE A 39 -21.33 12.47 9.96
N LEU A 40 -21.39 11.15 9.77
CA LEU A 40 -22.64 10.46 9.45
C LEU A 40 -23.67 10.54 10.58
N ASP A 41 -23.26 10.48 11.85
CA ASP A 41 -24.17 10.66 12.98
C ASP A 41 -24.80 12.05 12.99
N LYS A 42 -24.03 13.08 12.61
CA LYS A 42 -24.54 14.46 12.49
C LYS A 42 -25.31 14.71 11.21
N CYS A 43 -24.93 14.04 10.14
CA CYS A 43 -25.44 14.22 8.78
C CYS A 43 -25.67 12.83 8.15
N PRO A 44 -26.80 12.15 8.46
CA PRO A 44 -27.04 10.76 8.05
C PRO A 44 -26.99 10.53 6.54
N SER A 45 -27.34 11.54 5.75
CA SER A 45 -27.32 11.50 4.28
C SER A 45 -26.00 11.97 3.65
N ALA A 46 -24.95 12.23 4.45
CA ALA A 46 -23.69 12.78 3.95
C ALA A 46 -22.82 11.79 3.16
N GLY A 47 -23.15 10.50 3.12
CA GLY A 47 -22.35 9.45 2.48
C GLY A 47 -21.82 9.81 1.07
N PRO A 48 -22.70 10.18 0.10
CA PRO A 48 -22.26 10.57 -1.24
C PRO A 48 -21.39 11.83 -1.25
N LEU A 49 -21.74 12.83 -0.42
CA LEU A 49 -21.04 14.11 -0.35
C LEU A 49 -19.66 14.00 0.33
N LEU A 50 -19.49 13.06 1.26
CA LEU A 50 -18.21 12.78 1.91
C LEU A 50 -17.16 12.35 0.89
N ALA A 51 -17.53 11.55 -0.11
CA ALA A 51 -16.62 11.14 -1.18
C ALA A 51 -16.16 12.34 -2.04
N GLU A 52 -17.07 13.28 -2.33
CA GLU A 52 -16.77 14.50 -3.09
C GLU A 52 -15.94 15.52 -2.29
N CYS A 53 -16.15 15.57 -0.98
CA CYS A 53 -15.43 16.45 -0.07
C CYS A 53 -14.03 15.94 0.26
N LYS A 54 -13.87 14.61 0.31
CA LYS A 54 -12.58 13.98 0.49
C LYS A 54 -11.82 14.18 -0.81
N LYS A 55 -10.98 15.22 -0.87
CA LYS A 55 -10.00 15.45 -1.95
C LYS A 55 -8.93 14.35 -1.95
N VAL A 56 -9.33 13.08 -2.04
CA VAL A 56 -8.40 11.95 -2.19
C VAL A 56 -7.89 12.03 -3.61
N LYS A 57 -6.77 12.72 -3.80
CA LYS A 57 -5.99 12.55 -5.01
C LYS A 57 -5.51 11.10 -4.97
N GLU A 58 -6.06 10.26 -5.84
CA GLU A 58 -5.53 8.92 -6.03
C GLU A 58 -4.14 9.05 -6.64
N THR A 59 -3.12 8.74 -5.86
CA THR A 59 -1.74 8.70 -6.35
C THR A 59 -1.41 7.26 -6.68
N THR A 60 -1.22 6.97 -7.97
CA THR A 60 -0.75 5.69 -8.48
C THR A 60 0.77 5.71 -8.64
N ILE A 61 1.35 4.55 -8.90
CA ILE A 61 2.78 4.41 -9.20
C ILE A 61 2.98 4.17 -10.70
N GLU A 62 4.02 4.75 -11.27
CA GLU A 62 4.47 4.45 -12.63
C GLU A 62 5.33 3.19 -12.61
N ASP A 63 5.08 2.28 -13.55
CA ASP A 63 5.85 1.05 -13.67
C ASP A 63 7.16 1.31 -14.42
N LEU A 64 8.24 0.66 -13.96
CA LEU A 64 9.51 0.65 -14.66
C LEU A 64 9.48 -0.31 -15.85
N ALA A 65 10.43 -0.15 -16.77
CA ALA A 65 10.63 -1.11 -17.85
C ALA A 65 10.96 -2.51 -17.28
N PRO A 66 10.52 -3.60 -17.95
CA PRO A 66 10.89 -4.95 -17.55
C PRO A 66 12.41 -5.10 -17.43
N GLY A 67 12.87 -5.64 -16.31
CA GLY A 67 14.30 -5.79 -16.05
C GLY A 67 14.93 -6.90 -16.89
N GLU A 68 16.19 -6.70 -17.27
CA GLU A 68 17.05 -7.73 -17.87
C GLU A 68 18.14 -8.11 -16.88
N PHE A 69 18.09 -9.35 -16.39
CA PHE A 69 18.84 -9.77 -15.22
C PHE A 69 20.03 -10.65 -15.58
N ILE A 70 21.21 -10.29 -15.08
CA ILE A 70 22.47 -11.02 -15.23
C ILE A 70 22.98 -11.42 -13.84
N ASP A 71 23.24 -12.72 -13.63
CA ASP A 71 23.87 -13.21 -12.40
C ASP A 71 25.35 -12.85 -12.39
N ASN A 72 25.81 -12.17 -11.34
CA ASN A 72 27.22 -11.79 -11.22
C ASN A 72 28.08 -12.91 -10.60
N GLY A 73 27.47 -13.99 -10.09
CA GLY A 73 28.17 -15.12 -9.48
C GLY A 73 28.71 -14.85 -8.06
N ASP A 74 28.47 -13.66 -7.51
CA ASP A 74 28.91 -13.21 -6.18
C ASP A 74 27.74 -13.08 -5.18
N GLY A 75 26.56 -13.58 -5.55
CA GLY A 75 25.32 -13.43 -4.77
C GLY A 75 24.51 -12.18 -5.13
N THR A 76 24.92 -11.42 -6.15
CA THR A 76 24.17 -10.30 -6.70
C THR A 76 23.71 -10.53 -8.14
N VAL A 77 22.70 -9.78 -8.57
CA VAL A 77 22.11 -9.83 -9.90
C VAL A 77 21.97 -8.42 -10.44
N THR A 78 22.52 -8.17 -11.63
CA THR A 78 22.46 -6.86 -12.29
C THR A 78 21.21 -6.75 -13.15
N ASP A 79 20.42 -5.69 -12.98
CA ASP A 79 19.38 -5.25 -13.92
C ASP A 79 19.98 -4.20 -14.88
N THR A 80 20.23 -4.60 -16.12
CA THR A 80 20.92 -3.75 -17.12
C THR A 80 20.04 -2.63 -17.66
N VAL A 81 18.71 -2.81 -17.61
CA VAL A 81 17.70 -1.86 -18.12
C VAL A 81 17.51 -0.74 -17.12
N ASN A 82 17.24 -1.09 -15.85
CA ASN A 82 16.93 -0.11 -14.81
C ASN A 82 18.17 0.42 -14.08
N LYS A 83 19.37 -0.07 -14.42
CA LYS A 83 20.65 0.28 -13.78
C LYS A 83 20.62 0.01 -12.28
N LEU A 84 20.20 -1.19 -11.91
CA LEU A 84 20.12 -1.65 -10.53
C LEU A 84 20.98 -2.90 -10.32
N VAL A 85 21.39 -3.13 -9.09
CA VAL A 85 21.98 -4.38 -8.62
C VAL A 85 21.15 -4.88 -7.44
N TRP A 86 20.71 -6.12 -7.54
CA TRP A 86 19.86 -6.79 -6.57
C TRP A 86 20.68 -7.81 -5.79
N MET A 87 20.35 -8.03 -4.52
CA MET A 87 20.72 -9.29 -3.89
C MET A 87 19.94 -10.44 -4.55
N LYS A 88 20.61 -11.57 -4.80
CA LYS A 88 19.97 -12.73 -5.44
C LYS A 88 18.89 -13.37 -4.55
N THR A 89 19.02 -13.22 -3.24
CA THR A 89 18.05 -13.68 -2.25
C THR A 89 17.60 -12.52 -1.37
N GLY A 90 16.50 -12.71 -0.64
CA GLY A 90 16.20 -11.86 0.50
C GLY A 90 17.35 -11.83 1.51
N GLU A 91 17.42 -10.76 2.30
CA GLU A 91 18.43 -10.55 3.33
C GLU A 91 18.27 -11.62 4.44
N ARG A 92 19.38 -12.28 4.81
CA ARG A 92 19.41 -13.36 5.80
C ARG A 92 20.26 -12.99 7.01
N ASP A 93 19.92 -13.55 8.17
CA ASP A 93 20.74 -13.49 9.38
C ASP A 93 21.99 -14.39 9.26
N LYS A 94 22.83 -14.38 10.30
CA LYS A 94 24.05 -15.21 10.37
C LYS A 94 23.75 -16.71 10.40
N GLN A 95 22.51 -17.09 10.69
CA GLN A 95 22.02 -18.46 10.74
C GLN A 95 21.38 -18.89 9.40
N GLY A 96 21.32 -17.98 8.42
CA GLY A 96 20.74 -18.24 7.10
C GLY A 96 19.22 -18.07 7.03
N ASN A 97 18.55 -17.61 8.10
CA ASN A 97 17.12 -17.34 8.09
C ASN A 97 16.82 -15.98 7.48
N LEU A 98 15.71 -15.84 6.78
CA LEU A 98 15.30 -14.53 6.27
C LEU A 98 15.01 -13.56 7.41
N ASN A 99 15.65 -12.40 7.38
CA ASN A 99 15.41 -11.33 8.35
C ASN A 99 13.96 -10.89 8.26
N LYS A 100 13.27 -10.80 9.41
CA LYS A 100 11.89 -10.32 9.52
C LYS A 100 11.83 -9.25 10.61
N VAL A 101 11.66 -7.99 10.20
CA VAL A 101 11.79 -6.83 11.09
C VAL A 101 10.91 -5.66 10.65
N LYS A 102 10.69 -4.69 11.55
CA LYS A 102 10.05 -3.39 11.24
C LYS A 102 10.78 -2.63 10.13
N LEU A 103 10.05 -1.88 9.31
CA LEU A 103 10.62 -1.13 8.17
C LEU A 103 11.77 -0.20 8.59
N LYS A 104 11.68 0.43 9.78
CA LYS A 104 12.75 1.28 10.31
C LYS A 104 14.04 0.50 10.55
N ILE A 105 13.94 -0.75 11.02
CA ILE A 105 15.09 -1.62 11.23
C ILE A 105 15.59 -2.18 9.90
N ALA A 106 14.69 -2.55 8.98
CA ALA A 106 15.05 -2.97 7.63
C ALA A 106 15.94 -1.94 6.92
N LYS A 107 15.58 -0.64 6.99
CA LYS A 107 16.40 0.44 6.43
C LYS A 107 17.79 0.55 7.07
N LYS A 108 17.91 0.26 8.38
CA LYS A 108 19.21 0.24 9.07
C LYS A 108 20.04 -0.98 8.67
N LEU A 109 19.42 -2.15 8.51
CA LEU A 109 20.07 -3.36 8.01
C LEU A 109 20.61 -3.13 6.59
N ALA A 110 19.80 -2.52 5.73
CA ALA A 110 20.21 -2.15 4.39
C ALA A 110 21.48 -1.27 4.40
N ALA A 111 21.46 -0.17 5.15
CA ALA A 111 22.60 0.76 5.25
C ALA A 111 23.87 0.14 5.88
N ALA A 112 23.73 -0.95 6.65
CA ALA A 112 24.84 -1.66 7.27
C ALA A 112 25.33 -2.87 6.45
N SER A 113 24.63 -3.24 5.39
CA SER A 113 24.98 -4.41 4.58
C SER A 113 26.22 -4.12 3.74
N SER A 114 27.08 -5.13 3.62
CA SER A 114 28.28 -5.14 2.78
C SER A 114 28.23 -6.27 1.73
N ALA A 115 27.03 -6.83 1.48
CA ALA A 115 26.83 -7.95 0.57
C ALA A 115 27.36 -7.65 -0.84
N GLY A 116 27.96 -8.65 -1.49
CA GLY A 116 28.54 -8.47 -2.84
C GLY A 116 29.64 -7.40 -2.91
N GLY A 117 30.29 -7.05 -1.80
CA GLY A 117 31.31 -6.00 -1.75
C GLY A 117 30.76 -4.57 -1.89
N ARG A 118 29.43 -4.38 -1.76
CA ARG A 118 28.75 -3.10 -1.89
C ARG A 118 28.21 -2.62 -0.56
N SER A 119 28.23 -1.31 -0.30
CA SER A 119 27.82 -0.70 0.96
C SER A 119 26.64 0.27 0.84
N ASP A 120 26.10 0.45 -0.36
CA ASP A 120 25.05 1.39 -0.73
C ASP A 120 23.69 0.71 -0.92
N TRP A 121 23.45 -0.33 -0.12
CA TRP A 121 22.20 -1.08 -0.15
C TRP A 121 21.04 -0.29 0.46
N ARG A 122 19.88 -0.39 -0.18
CA ARG A 122 18.62 0.23 0.25
C ARG A 122 17.46 -0.73 0.10
N ILE A 123 16.34 -0.37 0.75
CA ILE A 123 15.06 -1.04 0.53
C ILE A 123 14.53 -0.61 -0.84
N PRO A 124 14.18 -1.55 -1.74
CA PRO A 124 13.62 -1.26 -3.05
C PRO A 124 12.27 -0.56 -2.93
N SER A 125 11.98 0.32 -3.89
CA SER A 125 10.63 0.84 -4.12
C SER A 125 9.71 -0.25 -4.67
N LEU A 126 8.41 0.00 -4.61
CA LEU A 126 7.42 -0.90 -5.18
C LEU A 126 7.57 -1.03 -6.71
N ALA A 127 7.93 0.06 -7.41
CA ALA A 127 8.13 0.04 -8.86
C ALA A 127 9.32 -0.84 -9.25
N GLU A 128 10.42 -0.76 -8.52
CA GLU A 128 11.60 -1.61 -8.73
C GLU A 128 11.27 -3.07 -8.45
N PHE A 129 10.60 -3.39 -7.34
CA PHE A 129 10.26 -4.77 -7.04
C PHE A 129 9.33 -5.41 -8.07
N ARG A 130 8.49 -4.60 -8.72
CA ARG A 130 7.61 -5.09 -9.78
C ARG A 130 8.35 -5.63 -10.98
N THR A 131 9.57 -5.15 -11.25
CA THR A 131 10.39 -5.67 -12.35
C THR A 131 10.86 -7.10 -12.10
N LEU A 132 10.85 -7.56 -10.83
CA LEU A 132 11.18 -8.95 -10.49
C LEU A 132 10.02 -9.92 -10.72
N PHE A 133 8.77 -9.44 -10.85
CA PHE A 133 7.63 -10.34 -11.10
C PHE A 133 7.77 -11.01 -12.46
N PHE A 134 7.58 -12.32 -12.49
CA PHE A 134 7.62 -13.09 -13.73
C PHE A 134 6.19 -13.36 -14.25
N PRO A 135 5.97 -13.31 -15.57
CA PRO A 135 4.64 -13.52 -16.17
C PRO A 135 4.04 -14.90 -15.88
N LYS A 136 4.87 -15.89 -15.54
CA LYS A 136 4.47 -17.27 -15.25
C LYS A 136 4.93 -17.69 -13.86
N ARG A 137 4.23 -18.63 -13.25
CA ARG A 137 4.67 -19.25 -11.99
C ARG A 137 5.70 -20.34 -12.30
N VAL A 138 6.96 -20.10 -11.98
CA VAL A 138 8.11 -20.97 -12.34
C VAL A 138 8.91 -21.35 -11.09
N LEU A 139 9.80 -22.33 -11.22
CA LEU A 139 10.77 -22.63 -10.18
C LEU A 139 11.79 -21.48 -10.10
N ASN A 140 11.92 -20.92 -8.91
CA ASN A 140 12.91 -19.90 -8.56
C ASN A 140 14.28 -20.55 -8.28
N ALA A 141 15.31 -19.74 -7.99
CA ALA A 141 16.66 -20.25 -7.71
C ALA A 141 16.74 -21.10 -6.42
N GLY A 142 15.80 -20.93 -5.49
CA GLY A 142 15.63 -21.77 -4.29
C GLY A 142 14.82 -23.05 -4.53
N GLY A 143 14.44 -23.37 -5.78
CA GLY A 143 13.71 -24.57 -6.14
C GLY A 143 12.22 -24.55 -5.76
N LYS A 144 11.64 -23.38 -5.51
CA LYS A 144 10.21 -23.20 -5.16
C LYS A 144 9.44 -22.50 -6.27
N LYS A 145 8.15 -22.85 -6.43
CA LYS A 145 7.29 -22.22 -7.45
C LYS A 145 6.82 -20.85 -6.97
N ALA A 146 7.22 -19.79 -7.68
CA ALA A 146 6.82 -18.42 -7.41
C ALA A 146 6.62 -17.63 -8.71
N TRP A 147 6.02 -16.45 -8.63
CA TRP A 147 5.88 -15.51 -9.75
C TRP A 147 7.04 -14.52 -9.77
N ILE A 148 8.26 -15.00 -9.61
CA ILE A 148 9.49 -14.19 -9.62
C ILE A 148 10.41 -14.69 -10.73
N ASN A 149 11.25 -13.81 -11.28
CA ASN A 149 12.23 -14.21 -12.28
C ASN A 149 13.08 -15.37 -11.70
N PRO A 150 13.27 -16.47 -12.46
CA PRO A 150 13.85 -17.72 -11.95
C PRO A 150 15.29 -17.60 -11.41
N ILE A 151 16.00 -16.50 -11.72
CA ILE A 151 17.33 -16.22 -11.18
C ILE A 151 17.33 -15.90 -9.67
N PHE A 152 16.20 -15.44 -9.12
CA PHE A 152 16.08 -15.02 -7.73
C PHE A 152 15.55 -16.13 -6.82
N ASP A 153 15.86 -16.06 -5.53
CA ASP A 153 15.24 -16.87 -4.48
C ASP A 153 14.45 -16.00 -3.49
N ASP A 154 13.12 -16.08 -3.55
CA ASP A 154 12.21 -15.40 -2.63
C ASP A 154 11.99 -16.17 -1.32
N GLY A 155 12.65 -17.31 -1.13
CA GLY A 155 12.74 -18.01 0.15
C GLY A 155 11.42 -18.55 0.71
N VAL A 156 10.43 -18.89 -0.15
CA VAL A 156 9.11 -19.50 0.19
C VAL A 156 7.94 -18.50 0.33
N GLY A 157 7.82 -17.52 -0.58
CA GLY A 157 6.57 -16.76 -0.71
C GLY A 157 6.31 -15.78 0.42
N HIS A 158 7.35 -15.05 0.80
CA HIS A 158 7.30 -14.10 1.91
C HIS A 158 6.75 -12.73 1.51
N TYR A 159 6.33 -11.96 2.51
CA TYR A 159 6.06 -10.52 2.38
C TYR A 159 7.37 -9.74 2.51
N TYR A 160 7.72 -8.97 1.48
CA TYR A 160 8.91 -8.15 1.47
C TYR A 160 8.59 -6.66 1.56
N TRP A 161 9.31 -5.96 2.44
CA TRP A 161 9.21 -4.51 2.59
C TRP A 161 9.60 -3.77 1.32
N THR A 162 8.76 -2.82 0.91
CA THR A 162 9.15 -1.77 -0.03
C THR A 162 9.38 -0.46 0.72
N SER A 163 10.14 0.46 0.11
CA SER A 163 10.34 1.81 0.62
C SER A 163 9.15 2.74 0.32
N THR A 164 8.24 2.32 -0.57
CA THR A 164 7.06 3.06 -1.01
C THR A 164 5.99 3.08 0.07
N THR A 165 5.67 4.29 0.55
CA THR A 165 4.66 4.53 1.58
C THR A 165 3.26 4.75 0.99
N CYS A 166 2.23 4.69 1.83
CA CYS A 166 0.87 5.00 1.39
C CYS A 166 0.62 6.49 1.12
N ASP A 167 1.50 7.37 1.60
CA ASP A 167 1.50 8.80 1.26
C ASP A 167 1.97 9.02 -0.18
N GLN A 168 3.01 8.28 -0.60
CA GLN A 168 3.53 8.34 -1.96
C GLN A 168 2.60 7.66 -2.97
N VAL A 169 1.95 6.56 -2.57
CA VAL A 169 1.07 5.78 -3.44
C VAL A 169 -0.16 5.37 -2.64
N SER A 170 -1.30 5.94 -2.96
CA SER A 170 -2.56 5.68 -2.26
C SER A 170 -3.39 4.58 -2.93
N VAL A 171 -3.09 4.23 -4.18
CA VAL A 171 -3.85 3.26 -4.97
C VAL A 171 -2.91 2.37 -5.78
N ILE A 172 -3.12 1.07 -5.67
CA ILE A 172 -2.44 0.05 -6.48
C ILE A 172 -3.47 -0.89 -7.08
N THR A 173 -3.36 -1.16 -8.37
CA THR A 173 -4.05 -2.29 -8.99
C THR A 173 -3.05 -3.42 -9.18
N ASP A 174 -3.32 -4.59 -8.58
CA ASP A 174 -2.58 -5.81 -8.89
C ASP A 174 -3.42 -6.74 -9.77
N ARG A 175 -2.95 -7.97 -10.01
CA ARG A 175 -3.65 -8.96 -10.83
C ARG A 175 -5.10 -9.22 -10.38
N TYR A 176 -5.40 -9.06 -9.09
CA TYR A 176 -6.67 -9.47 -8.51
C TYR A 176 -7.63 -8.31 -8.34
N GLN A 177 -7.14 -7.17 -7.85
CA GLN A 177 -8.02 -6.09 -7.43
C GLN A 177 -7.31 -4.74 -7.32
N LYS A 178 -8.11 -3.66 -7.35
CA LYS A 178 -7.72 -2.32 -6.92
C LYS A 178 -7.65 -2.29 -5.39
N LYS A 179 -6.50 -1.92 -4.84
CA LYS A 179 -6.21 -1.77 -3.41
C LYS A 179 -5.96 -0.30 -3.11
N ILE A 180 -6.56 0.16 -2.02
CA ILE A 180 -6.46 1.56 -1.57
C ILE A 180 -5.74 1.56 -0.23
N CYS A 181 -4.78 2.46 -0.05
CA CYS A 181 -4.13 2.72 1.22
C CYS A 181 -4.30 4.19 1.61
N GLN A 182 -4.88 4.44 2.77
CA GLN A 182 -5.14 5.78 3.32
C GLN A 182 -4.43 6.00 4.65
N GLN A 183 -3.32 5.28 4.87
CA GLN A 183 -2.53 5.33 6.11
C GLN A 183 -1.34 6.28 6.04
N GLY A 184 -1.19 7.05 4.96
CA GLY A 184 -0.10 8.02 4.78
C GLY A 184 1.29 7.43 5.06
N GLU A 185 2.07 8.11 5.89
CA GLU A 185 3.39 7.65 6.30
C GLU A 185 3.38 6.57 7.40
N LEU A 186 2.24 6.11 7.91
CA LEU A 186 2.22 5.07 8.94
C LEU A 186 2.34 3.66 8.36
N ALA A 187 2.10 3.51 7.06
CA ALA A 187 2.15 2.23 6.35
C ALA A 187 3.04 2.29 5.11
N ALA A 188 3.46 1.11 4.65
CA ALA A 188 4.19 0.94 3.41
C ALA A 188 3.68 -0.28 2.64
N TRP A 189 3.91 -0.26 1.34
CA TRP A 189 3.55 -1.36 0.46
C TRP A 189 4.55 -2.53 0.60
N LEU A 190 4.07 -3.72 0.27
CA LEU A 190 4.71 -5.02 0.40
C LEU A 190 4.48 -5.81 -0.87
N VAL A 191 5.44 -6.63 -1.28
CA VAL A 191 5.25 -7.60 -2.38
C VAL A 191 5.23 -9.03 -1.85
N HIS A 192 4.47 -9.89 -2.52
CA HIS A 192 4.37 -11.31 -2.20
C HIS A 192 4.44 -12.17 -3.48
N PHE A 193 5.62 -12.74 -3.74
CA PHE A 193 5.93 -13.42 -5.00
C PHE A 193 5.19 -14.75 -5.21
N ASN A 194 4.87 -15.50 -4.15
CA ASN A 194 4.21 -16.79 -4.33
C ASN A 194 2.78 -16.68 -4.89
N ILE A 195 2.07 -15.58 -4.63
CA ILE A 195 0.72 -15.33 -5.15
C ILE A 195 0.64 -14.18 -6.14
N ASN A 196 1.75 -13.50 -6.47
CA ASN A 196 1.74 -12.31 -7.34
C ASN A 196 0.78 -11.23 -6.86
N ALA A 197 0.97 -10.77 -5.62
CA ALA A 197 0.11 -9.75 -5.02
C ALA A 197 0.93 -8.69 -4.29
N VAL A 198 0.33 -7.52 -4.16
CA VAL A 198 0.88 -6.37 -3.43
C VAL A 198 -0.02 -6.05 -2.24
N PHE A 199 0.53 -5.82 -1.06
CA PHE A 199 -0.22 -5.50 0.15
C PHE A 199 0.31 -4.20 0.77
N TRP A 200 -0.39 -3.63 1.74
CA TRP A 200 0.16 -2.57 2.58
C TRP A 200 -0.11 -2.93 4.02
N HIS A 201 0.86 -2.65 4.90
CA HIS A 201 0.69 -2.81 6.35
C HIS A 201 1.43 -1.69 7.10
N HIS A 202 1.10 -1.54 8.37
CA HIS A 202 1.77 -0.56 9.24
C HIS A 202 3.25 -0.85 9.38
N LYS A 203 4.08 0.20 9.38
CA LYS A 203 5.55 0.10 9.48
C LYS A 203 6.04 -0.48 10.81
N SER A 204 5.13 -0.64 11.79
CA SER A 204 5.35 -1.24 13.10
C SER A 204 5.36 -2.77 13.08
N GLU A 205 4.84 -3.39 12.02
CA GLU A 205 4.83 -4.84 11.83
C GLU A 205 6.18 -5.37 11.35
N ASP A 206 6.40 -6.67 11.50
CA ASP A 206 7.64 -7.33 11.04
C ASP A 206 7.43 -8.03 9.70
N TYR A 207 8.22 -7.68 8.69
CA TYR A 207 8.25 -8.34 7.37
C TYR A 207 9.66 -8.52 6.85
N HIS A 208 9.80 -9.27 5.76
CA HIS A 208 11.09 -9.66 5.23
C HIS A 208 11.78 -8.52 4.48
N VAL A 209 13.10 -8.61 4.41
CA VAL A 209 13.96 -7.59 3.83
C VAL A 209 14.59 -8.12 2.55
N TRP A 210 14.61 -7.30 1.51
CA TRP A 210 15.36 -7.54 0.28
C TRP A 210 16.05 -6.24 -0.08
N LEU A 211 17.29 -6.31 -0.51
CA LEU A 211 18.10 -5.13 -0.80
C LEU A 211 18.33 -4.96 -2.31
N VAL A 212 18.33 -3.70 -2.71
CA VAL A 212 18.72 -3.24 -4.03
C VAL A 212 19.69 -2.08 -3.87
N THR A 213 20.47 -1.81 -4.90
CA THR A 213 21.34 -0.65 -5.00
C THR A 213 21.48 -0.22 -6.46
N ASP A 214 21.97 0.99 -6.70
CA ASP A 214 22.13 1.52 -8.04
C ASP A 214 23.42 0.96 -8.68
N LEU A 215 23.36 0.63 -9.97
CA LEU A 215 24.52 0.23 -10.76
C LEU A 215 25.38 1.48 -11.02
N LYS A 216 26.62 1.46 -10.52
CA LYS A 216 27.61 2.53 -10.72
C LYS A 216 28.35 2.37 -12.03
#